data_AF-A0A970G0H8-F1
#
_entry.id   AF-A0A970G0H8-F1
#
_cell.length_a   1.000
_cell.length_b   1.000
_cell.length_c   1.000
_cell.angle_alpha   90.00
_cell.angle_beta   90.00
_cell.angle_gamma   90.00
#
_symmetry.space_group_name_H-M   'P 1'
#
loop_
_entity.id
_entity.type
_entity.pdbx_description
1 polymer ?
#
loop_
_entity_poly.entity_id
_entity_poly.type
_entity_poly.pdbx_seq_one_letter_code
_entity_poly.pdbx_strand_id
1 'polypeptide(L)'
;MRKHWLTILLVVLLCISIGIHAYYISKQSEKKADFLSRVYGSLQNINTLLDPAAGYENADSIIRAETEIRRLGDLFFYYHLYVDDRLYWNQMSFDQLAFTLSSKSGNLDGLRISGILEDGVISDAEKNYLRALYDDFQSLMKEMEGEKPNQADLSVSIGQINQYFDAFFSRWNTRSADTPFNILMSE
;
A
#
# COMPACT_ATOMS: atom_id res chain seq x y z
N MET A 1 19.31 -47.19 32.43
CA MET A 1 18.91 -45.89 33.05
C MET A 1 19.44 -44.67 32.31
N ARG A 2 20.76 -44.51 32.09
CA ARG A 2 21.36 -43.31 31.44
C ARG A 2 20.83 -42.97 30.03
N LYS A 3 20.48 -43.98 29.22
CA LYS A 3 19.90 -43.80 27.87
C LYS A 3 18.48 -43.21 27.90
N HIS A 4 17.63 -43.62 28.85
CA HIS A 4 16.25 -43.12 28.93
C HIS A 4 16.18 -41.66 29.35
N TRP A 5 17.08 -41.21 30.24
CA TRP A 5 17.19 -39.79 30.61
C TRP A 5 17.59 -38.91 29.42
N LEU A 6 18.47 -39.40 28.55
CA LEU A 6 18.84 -38.68 27.33
C LEU A 6 17.66 -38.56 26.36
N THR A 7 16.88 -39.64 26.19
CA THR A 7 15.65 -39.63 25.38
C THR A 7 14.62 -38.66 25.93
N ILE A 8 14.40 -38.67 27.26
CA ILE A 8 13.47 -37.74 27.92
C ILE A 8 13.92 -36.28 27.72
N LEU A 9 15.21 -35.99 27.88
CA LEU A 9 15.77 -34.65 27.65
C LEU A 9 15.56 -34.19 26.20
N LEU A 10 15.79 -35.06 25.22
CA LEU A 10 15.60 -34.74 23.80
C LEU A 10 14.12 -34.45 23.48
N VAL A 11 13.19 -35.23 24.05
CA VAL A 11 11.75 -34.98 23.89
C VAL A 11 11.35 -33.63 24.51
N VAL A 12 11.86 -33.29 25.69
CA VAL A 12 11.57 -32.00 26.33
C VAL A 12 12.11 -30.83 25.49
N LEU A 13 13.33 -30.93 24.97
CA LEU A 13 13.92 -29.90 24.11
C LEU A 13 13.12 -29.74 22.80
N LEU A 14 12.66 -30.85 22.21
CA LEU A 14 11.81 -30.82 21.03
C LEU A 14 10.47 -30.11 21.31
N CYS A 15 9.80 -30.46 22.41
CA CYS A 15 8.55 -29.80 22.81
C CYS A 15 8.72 -28.29 23.03
N ILE A 16 9.81 -27.88 23.68
CA ILE A 16 10.14 -26.45 23.87
C ILE A 16 10.38 -25.78 22.52
N SER A 17 11.16 -26.41 21.63
CA SER A 17 11.44 -25.88 20.29
C SER A 17 10.17 -25.70 19.46
N ILE A 18 9.28 -26.70 19.46
CA ILE A 18 7.97 -26.63 18.80
C ILE A 18 7.13 -25.50 19.41
N GLY A 19 7.09 -25.38 20.74
CA GLY A 19 6.36 -24.30 21.43
C GLY A 19 6.84 -22.90 21.05
N ILE A 20 8.16 -22.70 20.98
CA ILE A 20 8.77 -21.43 20.54
C ILE A 20 8.42 -21.15 19.08
N HIS A 21 8.52 -22.14 18.18
CA HIS A 21 8.17 -21.97 16.77
C HIS A 21 6.68 -21.67 16.59
N ALA A 22 5.80 -22.39 17.28
CA ALA A 22 4.36 -22.15 17.22
C ALA A 22 4.00 -20.75 17.73
N TYR A 23 4.64 -20.29 18.82
CA TYR A 23 4.47 -18.92 19.31
C TYR A 23 4.91 -17.87 18.30
N TYR A 24 6.08 -18.07 17.67
CA TYR A 24 6.60 -17.16 16.65
C TYR A 24 5.68 -17.09 15.43
N ILE A 25 5.24 -18.24 14.90
CA ILE A 25 4.29 -18.33 13.78
C ILE A 25 2.97 -17.64 14.13
N SER A 26 2.44 -17.86 15.33
CA SER A 26 1.21 -17.20 15.79
C SER A 26 1.36 -15.68 15.81
N LYS A 27 2.47 -15.17 16.37
CA LYS A 27 2.75 -13.73 16.40
C LYS A 27 2.92 -13.13 15.01
N GLN A 28 3.55 -13.85 14.09
CA GLN A 28 3.69 -13.43 12.71
C GLN A 28 2.33 -13.38 12.00
N SER A 29 1.46 -14.37 12.25
CA SER A 29 0.09 -14.42 11.72
C SER A 29 -0.78 -13.28 12.25
N GLU A 30 -0.71 -12.96 13.54
CA GLU A 30 -1.41 -11.82 14.15
C GLU A 30 -0.98 -10.50 13.48
N LYS A 31 0.33 -10.30 13.32
CA LYS A 31 0.86 -9.09 12.67
C LYS A 31 0.47 -9.00 11.19
N LYS A 32 0.44 -10.13 10.47
CA LYS A 32 -0.03 -10.18 9.08
C LYS A 32 -1.51 -9.77 8.99
N ALA A 33 -2.35 -10.29 9.88
CA ALA A 33 -3.77 -9.94 9.90
C ALA A 33 -3.99 -8.45 10.18
N ASP A 34 -3.28 -7.89 11.16
CA ASP A 34 -3.31 -6.46 11.48
C ASP A 34 -2.78 -5.59 10.32
N PHE A 35 -1.70 -6.01 9.65
CA PHE A 35 -1.19 -5.37 8.43
C PHE A 35 -2.25 -5.32 7.33
N LEU A 36 -2.84 -6.46 6.97
CA LEU A 36 -3.83 -6.56 5.90
C LEU A 36 -5.06 -5.71 6.18
N SER A 37 -5.55 -5.72 7.42
CA SER A 37 -6.68 -4.90 7.83
C SER A 37 -6.38 -3.41 7.72
N ARG A 38 -5.15 -2.97 8.03
CA ARG A 38 -4.74 -1.57 7.95
C ARG A 38 -4.52 -1.10 6.52
N VAL A 39 -3.88 -1.92 5.68
CA VAL A 39 -3.74 -1.64 4.25
C VAL A 39 -5.12 -1.43 3.64
N TYR A 40 -6.04 -2.37 3.85
CA TYR A 40 -7.39 -2.30 3.30
C TYR A 40 -8.15 -1.08 3.81
N GLY A 41 -8.07 -0.77 5.12
CA GLY A 41 -8.68 0.43 5.69
C GLY A 41 -8.13 1.73 5.10
N SER A 42 -6.82 1.83 4.90
CA SER A 42 -6.21 2.98 4.22
C SER A 42 -6.66 3.10 2.77
N LEU A 43 -6.76 2.00 2.03
CA LEU A 43 -7.29 2.00 0.66
C LEU A 43 -8.76 2.49 0.62
N GLN A 44 -9.59 2.03 1.55
CA GLN A 44 -10.98 2.51 1.68
C GLN A 44 -11.06 4.02 1.93
N ASN A 45 -10.19 4.54 2.83
CA ASN A 45 -10.12 5.98 3.10
C ASN A 45 -9.72 6.77 1.87
N ILE A 46 -8.65 6.35 1.18
CA ILE A 46 -8.17 7.01 -0.04
C ILE A 46 -9.28 7.01 -1.10
N ASN A 47 -9.91 5.85 -1.33
CA ASN A 47 -10.97 5.72 -2.32
C ASN A 47 -12.18 6.62 -2.00
N THR A 48 -12.55 6.76 -0.72
CA THR A 48 -13.62 7.65 -0.28
C THR A 48 -13.27 9.13 -0.51
N LEU A 49 -12.01 9.52 -0.27
CA LEU A 49 -11.53 10.88 -0.46
C LEU A 49 -11.42 11.28 -1.95
N LEU A 50 -11.24 10.30 -2.83
CA LEU A 50 -11.13 10.45 -4.28
C LEU A 50 -12.45 10.13 -5.03
N ASP A 51 -13.58 10.00 -4.33
CA ASP A 51 -14.85 9.65 -4.96
C ASP A 51 -15.31 10.73 -5.97
N PRO A 52 -15.50 10.39 -7.26
CA PRO A 52 -16.00 11.32 -8.27
C PRO A 52 -17.38 11.93 -7.93
N ALA A 53 -18.20 11.25 -7.11
CA ALA A 53 -19.50 11.75 -6.68
C ALA A 53 -19.39 13.04 -5.84
N ALA A 54 -18.23 13.30 -5.24
CA ALA A 54 -17.92 14.55 -4.54
C ALA A 54 -17.47 15.69 -5.46
N GLY A 55 -17.41 15.47 -6.79
CA GLY A 55 -17.16 16.48 -7.80
C GLY A 55 -15.72 17.02 -7.89
N TYR A 56 -14.80 16.53 -7.06
CA TYR A 56 -13.43 17.06 -6.91
C TYR A 56 -13.38 18.57 -6.64
N GLU A 57 -14.45 19.16 -6.13
CA GLU A 57 -14.54 20.62 -5.94
C GLU A 57 -13.79 21.11 -4.69
N ASN A 58 -13.33 20.20 -3.84
CA ASN A 58 -12.64 20.52 -2.59
C ASN A 58 -11.21 19.96 -2.59
N ALA A 59 -10.22 20.85 -2.61
CA ALA A 59 -8.81 20.49 -2.49
C ALA A 59 -8.48 19.77 -1.17
N ASP A 60 -9.26 19.97 -0.10
CA ASP A 60 -9.03 19.30 1.19
C ASP A 60 -9.12 17.78 1.09
N SER A 61 -10.01 17.24 0.25
CA SER A 61 -10.12 15.77 0.11
C SER A 61 -8.88 15.21 -0.59
N ILE A 62 -8.34 15.93 -1.56
CA ILE A 62 -7.10 15.58 -2.28
C ILE A 62 -5.89 15.66 -1.34
N ILE A 63 -5.79 16.71 -0.51
CA ILE A 63 -4.72 16.85 0.51
C ILE A 63 -4.78 15.70 1.53
N ARG A 64 -5.99 15.33 1.96
CA ARG A 64 -6.17 14.18 2.87
C ARG A 64 -5.83 12.87 2.18
N ALA A 65 -6.15 12.71 0.89
CA ALA A 65 -5.79 11.53 0.12
C ALA A 65 -4.27 11.42 -0.04
N GLU A 66 -3.57 12.53 -0.31
CA GLU A 66 -2.09 12.57 -0.30
C GLU A 66 -1.55 12.02 1.04
N THR A 67 -2.09 12.54 2.15
CA THR A 67 -1.65 12.16 3.50
C THR A 67 -1.86 10.67 3.77
N GLU A 68 -3.01 10.12 3.38
CA GLU A 68 -3.31 8.69 3.57
C GLU A 68 -2.47 7.79 2.64
N ILE A 69 -2.11 8.24 1.43
CA ILE A 69 -1.18 7.50 0.55
C ILE A 69 0.22 7.44 1.17
N ARG A 70 0.73 8.56 1.72
CA ARG A 70 2.01 8.56 2.44
C ARG A 70 1.99 7.62 3.64
N ARG A 71 0.91 7.68 4.42
CA ARG A 71 0.70 6.79 5.58
C ARG A 71 0.63 5.32 5.17
N LEU A 72 0.05 5.01 4.02
CA LEU A 72 0.05 3.66 3.47
C LEU A 72 1.47 3.21 3.11
N GLY A 73 2.28 4.07 2.48
CA GLY A 73 3.70 3.81 2.23
C GLY A 73 4.50 3.56 3.52
N ASP A 74 4.27 4.38 4.56
CA ASP A 74 4.86 4.20 5.89
C ASP A 74 4.43 2.87 6.52
N LEU A 75 3.16 2.45 6.34
CA LEU A 75 2.68 1.17 6.84
C LEU A 75 3.45 0.01 6.21
N PHE A 76 3.65 0.02 4.90
CA PHE A 76 4.50 -0.97 4.22
C PHE A 76 5.92 -0.97 4.79
N PHE A 77 6.49 0.21 5.02
CA PHE A 77 7.82 0.32 5.62
C PHE A 77 7.89 -0.33 7.01
N TYR A 78 7.01 0.08 7.94
CA TYR A 78 7.08 -0.44 9.30
C TYR A 78 6.81 -1.94 9.36
N TYR A 79 5.85 -2.46 8.58
CA TYR A 79 5.49 -3.88 8.66
C TYR A 79 6.49 -4.81 7.94
N HIS A 80 7.32 -4.30 7.01
CA HIS A 80 8.39 -5.11 6.40
C HIS A 80 9.37 -5.64 7.48
N LEU A 81 9.57 -4.88 8.56
CA LEU A 81 10.46 -5.27 9.67
C LEU A 81 9.83 -6.31 10.61
N TYR A 82 8.51 -6.48 10.56
CA TYR A 82 7.77 -7.20 11.60
C TYR A 82 6.90 -8.36 11.09
N VAL A 83 6.57 -8.40 9.80
CA VAL A 83 5.70 -9.41 9.18
C VAL A 83 6.48 -10.32 8.23
N ASP A 84 7.20 -9.73 7.27
CA ASP A 84 7.96 -10.48 6.26
C ASP A 84 8.98 -9.52 5.62
N ASP A 85 10.26 -9.91 5.59
CA ASP A 85 11.35 -9.13 5.00
C ASP A 85 11.23 -9.01 3.47
N ARG A 86 10.37 -9.84 2.86
CA ARG A 86 10.03 -9.81 1.44
C ARG A 86 8.84 -8.90 1.14
N LEU A 87 8.21 -8.27 2.14
CA LEU A 87 7.16 -7.30 1.89
C LEU A 87 7.72 -6.17 1.02
N TYR A 88 7.13 -5.98 -0.16
CA TYR A 88 7.64 -5.06 -1.16
C TYR A 88 7.55 -3.62 -0.65
N TRP A 89 8.70 -3.00 -0.43
CA TRP A 89 8.81 -1.61 -0.06
C TRP A 89 9.36 -0.81 -1.22
N ASN A 90 8.44 -0.26 -2.03
CA ASN A 90 8.78 0.76 -3.01
C ASN A 90 8.33 2.12 -2.49
N GLN A 91 9.08 2.62 -1.51
CA GLN A 91 8.87 3.94 -0.91
C GLN A 91 8.73 5.01 -1.99
N MET A 92 9.58 4.91 -3.00
CA MET A 92 9.64 5.82 -4.11
C MET A 92 8.30 5.88 -4.85
N SER A 93 7.68 4.75 -5.21
CA SER A 93 6.38 4.77 -5.89
C SER A 93 5.26 5.36 -5.03
N PHE A 94 5.23 5.13 -3.72
CA PHE A 94 4.27 5.79 -2.83
C PHE A 94 4.50 7.29 -2.74
N ASP A 95 5.75 7.72 -2.59
CA ASP A 95 6.10 9.14 -2.51
C ASP A 95 5.80 9.88 -3.81
N GLN A 96 6.08 9.25 -4.94
CA GLN A 96 5.77 9.78 -6.28
C GLN A 96 4.26 9.90 -6.47
N LEU A 97 3.49 8.85 -6.16
CA LEU A 97 2.04 8.87 -6.23
C LEU A 97 1.45 9.96 -5.34
N ALA A 98 1.90 10.07 -4.09
CA ALA A 98 1.49 11.14 -3.18
C ALA A 98 1.82 12.53 -3.73
N PHE A 99 3.01 12.69 -4.32
CA PHE A 99 3.43 13.96 -4.91
C PHE A 99 2.48 14.43 -6.03
N THR A 100 1.88 13.49 -6.79
CA THR A 100 0.89 13.84 -7.84
C THR A 100 -0.33 14.59 -7.29
N LEU A 101 -0.66 14.42 -6.01
CA LEU A 101 -1.79 15.07 -5.35
C LEU A 101 -1.42 16.36 -4.62
N SER A 102 -0.13 16.74 -4.62
CA SER A 102 0.37 17.87 -3.84
C SER A 102 0.19 19.23 -4.53
N SER A 103 0.47 20.31 -3.82
CA SER A 103 0.53 21.68 -4.37
C SER A 103 1.92 22.09 -4.86
N LYS A 104 2.85 21.13 -4.97
CA LYS A 104 4.26 21.40 -5.27
C LYS A 104 4.59 21.02 -6.71
N SER A 105 5.61 21.68 -7.24
CA SER A 105 6.36 21.20 -8.40
C SER A 105 7.80 20.88 -8.03
N GLY A 106 8.42 19.94 -8.74
CA GLY A 106 9.72 19.38 -8.39
C GLY A 106 10.37 18.60 -9.52
N ASN A 107 11.57 18.09 -9.27
CA ASN A 107 12.26 17.16 -10.14
C ASN A 107 12.42 15.82 -9.41
N LEU A 108 12.05 14.74 -10.09
CA LEU A 108 12.13 13.38 -9.60
C LEU A 108 12.76 12.54 -10.72
N ASP A 109 13.97 12.05 -10.50
CA ASP A 109 14.74 11.26 -11.48
C ASP A 109 14.89 11.92 -12.86
N GLY A 110 15.03 13.25 -12.91
CA GLY A 110 15.14 14.00 -14.16
C GLY A 110 13.79 14.38 -14.79
N LEU A 111 12.68 13.88 -14.25
CA LEU A 111 11.33 14.27 -14.67
C LEU A 111 10.87 15.47 -13.83
N ARG A 112 10.48 16.55 -14.50
CA ARG A 112 9.81 17.66 -13.82
C ARG A 112 8.35 17.29 -13.61
N ILE A 113 7.90 17.31 -12.36
CA ILE A 113 6.55 16.92 -11.95
C ILE A 113 5.88 18.12 -11.29
N SER A 114 4.61 18.33 -11.62
CA SER A 114 3.70 19.23 -10.93
C SER A 114 2.57 18.40 -10.32
N GLY A 115 2.18 18.71 -9.10
CA GLY A 115 1.02 18.12 -8.46
C GLY A 115 -0.27 18.86 -8.81
N ILE A 116 -1.40 18.17 -8.70
CA ILE A 116 -2.75 18.62 -9.11
C ILE A 116 -3.22 19.90 -8.41
N LEU A 117 -2.59 20.30 -7.31
CA LEU A 117 -2.96 21.48 -6.54
C LEU A 117 -2.00 22.66 -6.74
N GLU A 118 -1.07 22.59 -7.71
CA GLU A 118 -0.04 23.63 -7.92
C GLU A 118 -0.66 25.00 -8.22
N ASP A 119 -1.62 25.07 -9.14
CA ASP A 119 -2.24 26.33 -9.59
C ASP A 119 -3.56 26.66 -8.86
N GLY A 120 -4.00 25.77 -7.97
CA GLY A 120 -5.25 25.89 -7.21
C GLY A 120 -6.53 25.64 -8.03
N VAL A 121 -6.43 25.20 -9.29
CA VAL A 121 -7.57 24.96 -10.19
C VAL A 121 -7.50 23.54 -10.75
N ILE A 122 -8.42 22.68 -10.32
CA ILE A 122 -8.47 21.29 -10.79
C ILE A 122 -9.14 21.24 -12.18
N SER A 123 -8.32 21.08 -13.20
CA SER A 123 -8.69 20.94 -14.61
C SER A 123 -9.42 19.63 -14.91
N ASP A 124 -10.09 19.55 -16.06
CA ASP A 124 -10.79 18.33 -16.49
C ASP A 124 -9.82 17.15 -16.71
N ALA A 125 -8.58 17.41 -17.12
CA ALA A 125 -7.54 16.38 -17.23
C ALA A 125 -7.19 15.80 -15.85
N GLU A 126 -7.05 16.64 -14.83
CA GLU A 126 -6.76 16.22 -13.46
C GLU A 126 -7.94 15.47 -12.84
N LYS A 127 -9.18 15.90 -13.10
CA LYS A 127 -10.38 15.14 -12.71
C LYS A 127 -10.42 13.76 -13.33
N ASN A 128 -10.04 13.62 -14.60
CA ASN A 128 -9.95 12.33 -15.27
C ASN A 128 -8.86 11.45 -14.66
N TYR A 129 -7.71 12.03 -14.30
CA TYR A 129 -6.67 11.31 -13.58
C TYR A 129 -7.13 10.85 -12.19
N LEU A 130 -7.78 11.72 -11.40
CA LEU A 130 -8.31 11.37 -10.09
C LEU A 130 -9.36 10.24 -10.17
N ARG A 131 -10.22 10.27 -11.21
CA ARG A 131 -11.19 9.20 -11.47
C ARG A 131 -10.49 7.88 -11.82
N ALA A 132 -9.48 7.93 -12.70
CA ALA A 132 -8.69 6.75 -13.03
C ALA A 132 -7.98 6.15 -11.80
N LEU A 133 -7.44 7.01 -10.94
CA LEU A 133 -6.79 6.61 -9.70
C LEU A 133 -7.79 5.99 -8.71
N TYR A 134 -8.99 6.56 -8.59
CA TYR A 134 -10.12 5.97 -7.85
C TYR A 134 -10.45 4.56 -8.36
N ASP A 135 -10.60 4.37 -9.67
CA ASP A 135 -10.89 3.06 -10.26
C ASP A 135 -9.76 2.03 -10.02
N ASP A 136 -8.49 2.49 -10.05
CA ASP A 136 -7.34 1.65 -9.76
C ASP A 136 -7.29 1.23 -8.28
N PHE A 137 -7.64 2.12 -7.35
CA PHE A 137 -7.77 1.80 -5.92
C PHE A 137 -8.93 0.86 -5.65
N GLN A 138 -10.09 1.07 -6.28
CA GLN A 138 -11.21 0.13 -6.19
C GLN A 138 -10.81 -1.27 -6.67
N SER A 139 -10.07 -1.34 -7.79
CA SER A 139 -9.59 -2.61 -8.33
C SER A 139 -8.63 -3.30 -7.37
N LEU A 140 -7.67 -2.55 -6.81
CA LEU A 140 -6.75 -3.07 -5.79
C LEU A 140 -7.49 -3.57 -4.54
N MET A 141 -8.50 -2.84 -4.07
CA MET A 141 -9.33 -3.28 -2.96
C MET A 141 -10.04 -4.60 -3.25
N LYS A 142 -10.61 -4.77 -4.45
CA LYS A 142 -11.27 -6.02 -4.85
C LYS A 142 -10.33 -7.22 -4.86
N GLU A 143 -9.09 -7.05 -5.28
CA GLU A 143 -8.06 -8.12 -5.22
C GLU A 143 -7.74 -8.53 -3.77
N MET A 144 -7.91 -7.60 -2.83
CA MET A 144 -7.68 -7.81 -1.40
C MET A 144 -8.93 -8.22 -0.62
N GLU A 145 -10.10 -8.18 -1.24
CA GLU A 145 -11.39 -8.40 -0.58
C GLU A 145 -11.66 -9.91 -0.40
N GLY A 146 -12.14 -10.29 0.78
CA GLY A 146 -12.52 -11.68 1.05
C GLY A 146 -13.97 -11.98 0.67
N GLU A 147 -14.48 -13.10 1.17
CA GLU A 147 -15.88 -13.48 0.98
C GLU A 147 -16.88 -12.47 1.58
N LYS A 148 -16.43 -11.69 2.56
CA LYS A 148 -17.24 -10.65 3.20
C LYS A 148 -16.98 -9.31 2.51
N PRO A 149 -18.05 -8.62 2.07
CA PRO A 149 -17.90 -7.33 1.44
C PRO A 149 -17.32 -6.31 2.42
N ASN A 150 -16.50 -5.41 1.90
CA ASN A 150 -15.79 -4.36 2.61
C ASN A 150 -14.83 -4.87 3.69
N GLN A 151 -14.28 -6.09 3.55
CA GLN A 151 -13.31 -6.66 4.48
C GLN A 151 -12.14 -7.32 3.74
N ALA A 152 -10.93 -7.10 4.25
CA ALA A 152 -9.73 -7.73 3.73
C ALA A 152 -9.78 -9.27 3.90
N ASP A 153 -9.34 -10.01 2.90
CA ASP A 153 -9.04 -11.42 3.02
C ASP A 153 -7.75 -11.62 3.81
N LEU A 154 -7.89 -12.04 5.07
CA LEU A 154 -6.76 -12.30 5.97
C LEU A 154 -5.97 -13.57 5.59
N SER A 155 -6.49 -14.37 4.66
CA SER A 155 -5.82 -15.56 4.15
C SER A 155 -4.72 -15.23 3.13
N VAL A 156 -4.80 -14.07 2.49
CA VAL A 156 -3.84 -13.61 1.47
C VAL A 156 -2.40 -13.66 2.01
N SER A 157 -1.49 -14.16 1.19
CA SER A 157 -0.07 -14.22 1.48
C SER A 157 0.62 -12.88 1.18
N ILE A 158 1.76 -12.60 1.81
CA ILE A 158 2.55 -11.41 1.51
C ILE A 158 3.00 -11.38 0.04
N GLY A 159 3.31 -12.53 -0.55
CA GLY A 159 3.64 -12.62 -1.98
C GLY A 159 2.50 -12.17 -2.89
N GLN A 160 1.24 -12.48 -2.55
CA GLN A 160 0.08 -11.99 -3.29
C GLN A 160 -0.12 -10.48 -3.09
N ILE A 161 0.08 -9.96 -1.87
CA ILE A 161 0.04 -8.51 -1.64
C ILE A 161 1.06 -7.77 -2.51
N ASN A 162 2.29 -8.27 -2.59
CA ASN A 162 3.31 -7.69 -3.46
C ASN A 162 2.84 -7.69 -4.92
N GLN A 163 2.29 -8.81 -5.42
CA GLN A 163 1.77 -8.89 -6.79
C GLN A 163 0.64 -7.89 -7.06
N TYR A 164 -0.27 -7.69 -6.10
CA TYR A 164 -1.37 -6.74 -6.25
C TYR A 164 -0.86 -5.30 -6.34
N PHE A 165 0.09 -4.93 -5.47
CA PHE A 165 0.68 -3.59 -5.48
C PHE A 165 1.61 -3.37 -6.68
N ASP A 166 2.37 -4.38 -7.12
CA ASP A 166 3.16 -4.31 -8.34
C ASP A 166 2.28 -4.07 -9.56
N ALA A 167 1.14 -4.79 -9.65
CA ALA A 167 0.18 -4.59 -10.73
C ALA A 167 -0.46 -3.20 -10.66
N PHE A 168 -0.80 -2.70 -9.46
CA PHE A 168 -1.29 -1.34 -9.25
C PHE A 168 -0.28 -0.29 -9.72
N PHE A 169 0.96 -0.35 -9.23
CA PHE A 169 1.99 0.64 -9.58
C PHE A 169 2.40 0.55 -11.04
N SER A 170 2.39 -0.64 -11.65
CA SER A 170 2.61 -0.79 -13.09
C SER A 170 1.54 -0.06 -13.90
N ARG A 171 0.24 -0.25 -13.55
CA ARG A 171 -0.86 0.48 -14.20
C ARG A 171 -0.74 1.99 -13.98
N TRP A 172 -0.54 2.43 -12.75
CA TRP A 172 -0.36 3.84 -12.42
C TRP A 172 0.81 4.47 -13.20
N ASN A 173 1.96 3.80 -13.26
CA ASN A 173 3.13 4.31 -13.98
C ASN A 173 2.89 4.41 -15.49
N THR A 174 2.10 3.50 -16.09
CA THR A 174 1.72 3.63 -17.51
C THR A 174 0.78 4.80 -17.79
N ARG A 175 0.05 5.29 -16.78
CA ARG A 175 -0.79 6.50 -16.90
C ARG A 175 0.01 7.80 -16.85
N SER A 176 1.33 7.74 -16.59
CA SER A 176 2.21 8.92 -16.60
C SER A 176 2.29 9.65 -17.96
N ALA A 177 1.77 9.03 -19.03
CA ALA A 177 1.60 9.68 -20.33
C ALA A 177 0.32 10.52 -20.45
N ASP A 178 -0.71 10.26 -19.62
CA ASP A 178 -2.05 10.88 -19.67
C ASP A 178 -2.36 11.79 -18.45
N THR A 179 -1.43 11.82 -17.51
CA THR A 179 -1.42 12.65 -16.30
C THR A 179 -1.21 14.14 -16.59
N PRO A 180 -1.56 15.04 -15.64
CA PRO A 180 -1.22 16.48 -15.69
C PRO A 180 0.30 16.77 -15.66
N PHE A 181 1.14 15.74 -15.84
CA PHE A 181 2.59 15.86 -15.86
C PHE A 181 3.02 16.62 -17.11
N ASN A 182 3.43 17.86 -16.94
CA ASN A 182 4.23 18.54 -17.95
C ASN A 182 5.64 17.94 -17.91
N ILE A 183 5.91 17.00 -18.82
CA ILE A 183 7.29 16.66 -19.20
C ILE A 183 7.87 17.93 -19.82
N LEU A 184 8.54 18.74 -19.01
CA LEU A 184 9.36 19.81 -19.51
C LEU A 184 10.60 19.14 -20.12
N MET A 185 10.56 18.92 -21.44
CA MET A 185 11.74 18.59 -22.20
C MET A 185 12.79 19.65 -21.88
N SER A 186 13.97 19.22 -21.43
CA SER A 186 15.09 20.12 -21.22
C SER A 186 15.34 20.90 -22.52
N GLU A 187 15.27 22.23 -22.46
CA GLU A 187 15.86 23.08 -23.50
C GLU A 187 17.38 22.83 -23.60
#